data_AF-A0A843RTV7-F1
#
_entry.id   AF-A0A843RTV7-F1
#
_cell.length_a   1.000
_cell.length_b   1.000
_cell.length_c   1.000
_cell.angle_alpha   90.00
_cell.angle_beta   90.00
_cell.angle_gamma   90.00
#
_symmetry.space_group_name_H-M   'P 1'
#
loop_
_entity.id
_entity.type
_entity.pdbx_description
1 polymer ?
#
loop_
_entity_poly.entity_id
_entity_poly.type
_entity_poly.pdbx_seq_one_letter_code
_entity_poly.pdbx_strand_id
1 'polypeptide(L)'
;MSEVRHALRRLLQRPGPTAACVFALALAIGAVATMAGIVSRILIEPLPVDKPDRLVTFHTRSDFGLSDGFPYEALLRIRESYDTFTGVTGIAMQAVALTSHGVTRDVQALFVTPDYFRLLGVRLPVGRDFTPADNRPGAPLAAILSYRFWNNTFEQGSEAIGTAIRVSDVPATIIGVAPRGFSGTRLAISEARDNLATARRRGLGGWHNYCA
;
A
#
# COMPACT_ATOMS: atom_id res chain seq x y z
N MET A 1 -18.93 28.12 -42.85
CA MET A 1 -18.11 27.00 -43.38
C MET A 1 -16.93 27.46 -44.25
N SER A 2 -17.02 28.58 -44.98
CA SER A 2 -15.93 29.14 -45.80
C SER A 2 -14.66 29.47 -45.01
N GLU A 3 -14.81 30.04 -43.81
CA GLU A 3 -13.69 30.48 -42.95
C GLU A 3 -12.79 29.32 -42.49
N VAL A 4 -13.38 28.18 -42.10
CA VAL A 4 -12.62 26.98 -41.67
C VAL A 4 -11.78 26.42 -42.81
N ARG A 5 -12.33 26.40 -44.03
CA ARG A 5 -11.62 25.92 -45.22
C ARG A 5 -10.46 26.85 -45.61
N HIS A 6 -10.62 28.16 -45.42
CA HIS A 6 -9.55 29.13 -45.67
C HIS A 6 -8.46 29.05 -44.62
N ALA A 7 -8.80 28.88 -43.34
CA ALA A 7 -7.85 28.69 -42.25
C ALA A 7 -7.01 27.40 -42.45
N LEU A 8 -7.64 26.28 -42.82
CA LEU A 8 -6.95 25.01 -43.07
C LEU A 8 -5.99 25.10 -44.27
N ARG A 9 -6.40 25.80 -45.34
CA ARG A 9 -5.57 26.00 -46.52
C ARG A 9 -4.36 26.90 -46.23
N ARG A 10 -4.51 27.92 -45.37
CA ARG A 10 -3.39 28.76 -44.91
C ARG A 10 -2.40 27.99 -44.01
N LEU A 11 -2.89 27.08 -43.17
CA LEU A 11 -2.06 26.20 -42.33
C LEU A 11 -1.21 25.21 -43.17
N LEU A 12 -1.81 24.65 -44.23
CA LEU A 12 -1.13 23.71 -45.14
C LEU A 12 -0.13 24.40 -46.09
N GLN A 13 -0.31 25.68 -46.39
CA GLN A 13 0.60 26.44 -47.27
C GLN A 13 1.90 26.88 -46.59
N ARG A 14 1.98 26.84 -45.25
CA ARG A 14 3.19 27.19 -44.48
C ARG A 14 3.60 26.05 -43.53
N PRO A 15 4.17 24.96 -44.06
CA PRO A 15 4.37 23.72 -43.29
C PRO A 15 5.37 23.85 -42.13
N GLY A 16 6.38 24.72 -42.22
CA GLY A 16 7.39 24.90 -41.17
C GLY A 16 6.81 25.36 -39.82
N PRO A 17 6.24 26.59 -39.72
CA PRO A 17 5.70 27.09 -38.46
C PRO A 17 4.50 26.28 -37.96
N THR A 18 3.65 25.79 -38.88
CA THR A 18 2.52 24.92 -38.50
C THR A 18 3.00 23.62 -37.86
N ALA A 19 4.03 22.96 -38.42
CA ALA A 19 4.60 21.75 -37.85
C ALA A 19 5.19 22.00 -36.46
N ALA A 20 5.92 23.11 -36.27
CA ALA A 20 6.46 23.46 -34.96
C ALA A 20 5.36 23.65 -33.89
N CYS A 21 4.27 24.36 -34.22
CA CYS A 21 3.13 24.53 -33.32
C CYS A 21 2.43 23.21 -33.00
N VAL A 22 2.18 22.36 -34.02
CA VAL A 22 1.56 21.04 -33.81
C VAL A 22 2.45 20.15 -32.95
N PHE A 23 3.76 20.16 -33.17
CA PHE A 23 4.70 19.37 -32.38
C PHE A 23 4.75 19.82 -30.93
N ALA A 24 4.82 21.13 -30.68
CA ALA A 24 4.76 21.69 -29.33
C ALA A 24 3.45 21.34 -28.62
N LEU A 25 2.32 21.44 -29.33
CA LEU A 25 1.00 21.09 -28.78
C LEU A 25 0.90 19.59 -28.46
N ALA A 26 1.36 18.73 -29.38
CA ALA A 26 1.37 17.28 -29.20
C ALA A 26 2.25 16.88 -28.00
N LEU A 27 3.41 17.51 -27.83
CA LEU A 27 4.33 17.24 -26.73
C LEU A 27 3.75 17.70 -25.39
N ALA A 28 3.10 18.86 -25.36
CA ALA A 28 2.41 19.36 -24.16
C ALA A 28 1.23 18.43 -23.76
N ILE A 29 0.38 18.05 -24.71
CA ILE A 29 -0.76 17.16 -24.45
C ILE A 29 -0.27 15.78 -24.01
N GLY A 30 0.77 15.23 -24.66
CA GLY A 30 1.36 13.95 -24.30
C GLY A 30 1.95 13.93 -22.88
N ALA A 31 2.62 15.01 -22.46
CA ALA A 31 3.15 15.14 -21.11
C ALA A 31 2.04 15.19 -20.06
N VAL A 32 0.96 15.92 -20.31
CA VAL A 32 -0.19 15.99 -19.38
C VAL A 32 -0.91 14.64 -19.31
N ALA A 33 -1.13 13.97 -20.44
CA ALA A 33 -1.82 12.69 -20.49
C ALA A 33 -1.03 11.55 -19.82
N THR A 34 0.31 11.53 -19.98
CA THR A 34 1.16 10.55 -19.29
C THR A 34 1.14 10.75 -17.78
N MET A 35 1.22 12.01 -17.32
CA MET A 35 1.11 12.32 -15.88
C MET A 35 -0.26 11.92 -15.32
N ALA A 36 -1.36 12.29 -16.00
CA ALA A 36 -2.70 11.92 -15.59
C ALA A 36 -2.91 10.39 -15.59
N GLY A 37 -2.33 9.68 -16.55
CA GLY A 37 -2.36 8.21 -16.62
C GLY A 37 -1.59 7.55 -15.47
N ILE A 38 -0.40 8.06 -15.13
CA ILE A 38 0.38 7.59 -13.99
C ILE A 38 -0.38 7.82 -12.68
N VAL A 39 -0.89 9.04 -12.48
CA VAL A 39 -1.69 9.37 -11.29
C VAL A 39 -2.91 8.48 -11.21
N SER A 40 -3.66 8.29 -12.30
CA SER A 40 -4.85 7.44 -12.29
C SER A 40 -4.53 5.98 -11.97
N ARG A 41 -3.38 5.45 -12.42
CA ARG A 41 -2.97 4.09 -12.09
C ARG A 41 -2.48 3.93 -10.65
N ILE A 42 -1.88 4.96 -10.06
CA ILE A 42 -1.36 4.93 -8.69
C ILE A 42 -2.47 5.26 -7.66
N LEU A 43 -3.38 6.18 -8.01
CA LEU A 43 -4.44 6.65 -7.10
C LEU A 43 -5.74 5.83 -7.22
N ILE A 44 -6.00 5.18 -8.37
CA ILE A 44 -7.27 4.49 -8.69
C ILE A 44 -6.99 3.03 -9.05
N GLU A 45 -6.08 2.37 -8.35
CA GLU A 45 -6.10 0.91 -8.32
C GLU A 45 -7.15 0.51 -7.28
N PRO A 46 -8.24 -0.19 -7.66
CA PRO A 46 -9.22 -0.64 -6.69
C PRO A 46 -8.48 -1.53 -5.69
N LEU A 47 -8.53 -1.14 -4.40
CA LEU A 47 -7.98 -1.93 -3.31
C LEU A 47 -8.43 -3.39 -3.51
N PRO A 48 -7.50 -4.37 -3.55
CA PRO A 48 -7.81 -5.78 -3.79
C PRO A 48 -8.45 -6.39 -2.53
N VAL A 49 -9.65 -5.92 -2.21
CA VAL A 49 -10.47 -6.27 -1.05
C VAL A 49 -11.89 -6.50 -1.55
N ASP A 50 -12.64 -7.40 -0.91
CA ASP A 50 -13.93 -7.87 -1.43
C ASP A 50 -14.97 -6.74 -1.61
N LYS A 51 -14.87 -5.66 -0.82
CA LYS A 51 -15.82 -4.52 -0.80
C LYS A 51 -15.13 -3.17 -0.51
N PRO A 52 -14.47 -2.55 -1.50
CA PRO A 52 -13.75 -1.29 -1.29
C PRO A 52 -14.68 -0.10 -0.98
N ASP A 53 -15.94 -0.15 -1.44
CA ASP A 53 -16.98 0.87 -1.27
C ASP A 53 -17.49 1.01 0.18
N ARG A 54 -17.14 0.07 1.06
CA ARG A 54 -17.60 0.03 2.46
C ARG A 54 -16.51 0.28 3.49
N LEU A 55 -15.30 0.63 3.04
CA LEU A 55 -14.19 0.94 3.94
C LEU A 55 -14.25 2.41 4.37
N VAL A 56 -14.23 2.62 5.68
CA VAL A 56 -14.15 3.95 6.29
C VAL A 56 -12.85 4.01 7.09
N THR A 57 -11.99 4.98 6.78
CA THR A 57 -10.74 5.21 7.52
C THR A 57 -10.96 6.29 8.56
N PHE A 58 -10.69 5.96 9.83
CA PHE A 58 -10.68 6.95 10.91
C PHE A 58 -9.31 7.60 10.98
N HIS A 59 -9.27 8.92 10.86
CA HIS A 59 -8.10 9.73 11.15
C HIS A 59 -8.41 10.63 12.33
N THR A 60 -7.50 10.73 13.30
CA THR A 60 -7.63 11.78 14.31
C THR A 60 -7.02 13.07 13.77
N ARG A 61 -7.71 14.19 13.95
CA ARG A 61 -7.21 15.50 13.56
C ARG A 61 -6.54 16.12 14.79
N SER A 62 -5.22 16.27 14.74
CA SER A 62 -4.49 17.04 15.75
C SER A 62 -4.35 18.49 15.29
N ASP A 63 -3.97 19.38 16.21
CA ASP A 63 -3.73 20.81 15.91
C ASP A 63 -2.64 21.03 14.84
N PHE A 64 -1.82 20.01 14.57
CA PHE A 64 -0.76 20.00 13.55
C PHE A 64 -1.15 19.30 12.23
N GLY A 65 -2.38 18.81 12.07
CA GLY A 65 -2.89 18.18 10.84
C GLY A 65 -3.58 16.83 11.03
N LEU A 66 -3.64 16.01 9.97
CA LEU A 66 -4.03 14.60 10.07
C LEU A 66 -2.97 13.87 10.90
N SER A 67 -3.35 13.39 12.08
CA SER A 67 -2.52 12.57 12.93
C SER A 67 -2.81 11.10 12.61
N ASP A 68 -1.77 10.38 12.20
CA ASP A 68 -1.81 8.93 11.90
C ASP A 68 -1.91 8.07 13.17
N GLY A 69 -1.83 8.67 14.36
CA GLY A 69 -1.94 7.97 15.64
C GLY A 69 -3.39 7.89 16.12
N PHE A 70 -4.04 6.75 15.92
CA PHE A 70 -5.31 6.44 16.58
C PHE A 70 -5.04 5.54 17.80
N PRO A 71 -5.38 5.96 19.04
CA PRO A 71 -5.13 5.15 20.22
C PRO A 71 -5.85 3.80 20.13
N TYR A 72 -5.16 2.71 20.47
CA TYR A 72 -5.74 1.37 20.44
C TYR A 72 -7.00 1.26 21.31
N GLU A 73 -7.01 1.91 22.48
CA GLU A 73 -8.18 1.97 23.37
C GLU A 73 -9.39 2.67 22.73
N ALA A 74 -9.16 3.68 21.89
CA ALA A 74 -10.24 4.33 21.16
C ALA A 74 -10.81 3.39 20.09
N LEU A 75 -9.97 2.52 19.50
CA LEU A 75 -10.42 1.53 18.52
C LEU A 75 -11.31 0.47 19.18
N LEU A 76 -10.91 -0.01 20.37
CA LEU A 76 -11.74 -0.92 21.17
C LEU A 76 -13.08 -0.27 21.53
N ARG A 77 -13.08 1.00 21.93
CA ARG A 77 -14.32 1.73 22.20
C ARG A 77 -15.22 1.85 20.98
N ILE A 78 -14.68 2.16 19.79
CA ILE A 78 -15.50 2.22 18.56
C ILE A 78 -16.12 0.85 18.27
N ARG A 79 -15.33 -0.22 18.42
CA ARG A 79 -15.78 -1.61 18.24
C ARG A 79 -16.92 -1.97 19.22
N GLU A 80 -16.86 -1.49 20.45
CA GLU A 80 -17.86 -1.76 21.48
C GLU A 80 -19.08 -0.82 21.40
N SER A 81 -18.92 0.39 20.87
CA SER A 81 -19.94 1.44 20.94
C SER A 81 -20.86 1.51 19.71
N TYR A 82 -20.49 0.89 18.58
CA TYR A 82 -21.23 1.04 17.33
C TYR A 82 -21.46 -0.30 16.62
N ASP A 83 -22.73 -0.76 16.58
CA ASP A 83 -23.16 -1.94 15.82
C ASP A 83 -23.34 -1.69 14.31
N THR A 84 -23.18 -0.45 13.85
CA THR A 84 -23.39 -0.06 12.45
C THR A 84 -22.31 -0.63 11.51
N PHE A 85 -21.15 -1.00 12.04
CA PHE A 85 -20.02 -1.49 11.26
C PHE A 85 -19.97 -3.02 11.28
N THR A 86 -19.71 -3.64 10.11
CA THR A 86 -19.48 -5.09 10.01
C THR A 86 -18.23 -5.53 10.77
N GLY A 87 -17.28 -4.62 10.99
CA GLY A 87 -16.11 -4.81 11.85
C GLY A 87 -15.17 -3.61 11.79
N VAL A 88 -14.26 -3.53 12.76
CA VAL A 88 -13.30 -2.43 12.90
C VAL A 88 -11.92 -3.01 13.10
N THR A 89 -11.00 -2.75 12.15
CA THR A 89 -9.60 -3.19 12.22
C THR A 89 -8.66 -2.00 12.39
N GLY A 90 -7.56 -2.23 13.11
CA GLY A 90 -6.49 -1.25 13.28
C GLY A 90 -5.30 -1.58 12.38
N ILE A 91 -4.67 -0.54 11.84
CA ILE A 91 -3.39 -0.64 11.13
C ILE A 91 -2.42 0.40 11.66
N ALA A 92 -1.17 0.02 11.89
CA ALA A 92 -0.07 0.93 12.20
C ALA A 92 1.13 0.57 11.33
N MET A 93 1.74 1.54 10.67
CA MET A 93 2.93 1.31 9.85
C MET A 93 4.18 1.71 10.62
N GLN A 94 5.18 0.84 10.61
CA GLN A 94 6.44 1.13 11.27
C GLN A 94 7.60 0.62 10.41
N ALA A 95 8.66 1.43 10.31
CA ALA A 95 9.93 0.98 9.79
C ALA A 95 10.58 0.07 10.85
N VAL A 96 10.88 -1.18 10.46
CA VAL A 96 11.45 -2.19 11.35
C VAL A 96 12.70 -2.80 10.71
N ALA A 97 13.67 -3.16 11.54
CA ALA A 97 14.83 -3.93 11.11
C ALA A 97 14.43 -5.40 11.08
N LEU A 98 14.30 -5.97 9.89
CA LEU A 98 13.95 -7.38 9.71
C LEU A 98 15.21 -8.20 9.48
N THR A 99 15.51 -9.12 10.40
CA THR A 99 16.62 -10.06 10.26
C THR A 99 16.11 -11.44 9.91
N SER A 100 16.58 -11.97 8.79
CA SER A 100 16.31 -13.34 8.32
C SER A 100 17.60 -13.96 7.81
N HIS A 101 17.89 -15.22 8.19
CA HIS A 101 19.12 -15.94 7.82
C HIS A 101 20.42 -15.12 7.99
N GLY A 102 20.52 -14.32 9.06
CA GLY A 102 21.68 -13.47 9.35
C GLY A 102 21.78 -12.17 8.53
N VAL A 103 20.85 -11.93 7.60
CA VAL A 103 20.77 -10.69 6.81
C VAL A 103 19.71 -9.77 7.42
N THR A 104 20.13 -8.59 7.84
CA THR A 104 19.24 -7.53 8.34
C THR A 104 18.89 -6.55 7.22
N ARG A 105 17.61 -6.25 7.06
CA ARG A 105 17.08 -5.29 6.10
C ARG A 105 16.06 -4.39 6.78
N ASP A 106 16.14 -3.09 6.53
CA ASP A 106 15.07 -2.17 6.91
C ASP A 106 13.87 -2.41 6.00
N VAL A 107 12.70 -2.67 6.59
CA VAL A 107 11.44 -2.88 5.86
C VAL A 107 10.32 -2.09 6.52
N GLN A 108 9.28 -1.76 5.76
CA GLN A 108 8.04 -1.23 6.34
C GLN A 108 7.12 -2.38 6.72
N ALA A 109 6.86 -2.54 8.01
CA ALA A 109 5.87 -3.50 8.50
C ALA A 109 4.55 -2.79 8.82
N LEU A 110 3.44 -3.49 8.57
CA LEU A 110 2.12 -3.11 9.07
C LEU A 110 1.78 -3.96 10.29
N PHE A 111 1.65 -3.33 11.44
CA PHE A 111 1.03 -3.93 12.61
C PHE A 111 -0.49 -3.85 12.43
N VAL A 112 -1.16 -4.99 12.46
CA VAL A 112 -2.59 -5.09 12.18
C VAL A 112 -3.31 -5.84 13.28
N THR A 113 -4.58 -5.53 13.50
CA THR A 113 -5.40 -6.33 14.42
C THR A 113 -5.71 -7.72 13.82
N PRO A 114 -5.92 -8.77 14.64
CA PRO A 114 -6.12 -10.14 14.14
C PRO A 114 -7.31 -10.35 13.18
N ASP A 115 -8.23 -9.41 13.12
CA ASP A 115 -9.40 -9.42 12.26
C ASP A 115 -9.17 -8.76 10.89
N TYR A 116 -7.98 -8.18 10.65
CA TYR A 116 -7.66 -7.41 9.45
C TYR A 116 -7.92 -8.16 8.13
N PHE A 117 -7.27 -9.29 7.88
CA PHE A 117 -7.41 -10.02 6.61
C PHE A 117 -8.83 -10.54 6.41
N ARG A 118 -9.43 -11.09 7.46
CA ARG A 118 -10.81 -11.58 7.47
C ARG A 118 -11.83 -10.47 7.17
N LEU A 119 -11.70 -9.28 7.75
CA LEU A 119 -12.63 -8.17 7.48
C LEU A 119 -12.48 -7.62 6.05
N LEU A 120 -11.28 -7.73 5.47
CA LEU A 120 -11.04 -7.35 4.09
C LEU A 120 -11.42 -8.43 3.07
N GLY A 121 -11.83 -9.63 3.53
CA GLY A 121 -12.11 -10.78 2.67
C GLY A 121 -10.87 -11.40 2.04
N VAL A 122 -9.68 -11.06 2.53
CA VAL A 122 -8.41 -11.49 1.94
C VAL A 122 -8.08 -12.90 2.41
N ARG A 123 -8.05 -13.85 1.47
CA ARG A 123 -7.67 -15.24 1.74
C ARG A 123 -6.17 -15.42 1.58
N LEU A 124 -5.53 -15.98 2.60
CA LEU A 124 -4.11 -16.31 2.57
C LEU A 124 -3.91 -17.63 1.82
N PRO A 125 -3.15 -17.65 0.69
CA PRO A 125 -2.91 -18.87 -0.06
C PRO A 125 -2.04 -19.89 0.69
N VAL A 126 -1.21 -19.43 1.64
CA VAL A 126 -0.26 -20.28 2.38
C VAL A 126 -0.29 -19.91 3.86
N GLY A 127 -0.33 -20.92 4.72
CA GLY A 127 -0.34 -20.77 6.18
C GLY A 127 -1.73 -20.46 6.74
N ARG A 128 -1.77 -19.69 7.83
CA ARG A 128 -3.00 -19.31 8.55
C ARG A 128 -3.08 -17.80 8.77
N ASP A 129 -4.30 -17.32 8.99
CA ASP A 129 -4.56 -15.96 9.42
C ASP A 129 -4.24 -15.77 10.92
N PHE A 130 -4.17 -14.52 11.33
CA PHE A 130 -4.10 -14.15 12.74
C PHE A 130 -5.35 -14.60 13.49
N THR A 131 -5.13 -14.96 14.75
CA THR A 131 -6.19 -15.34 15.68
C THR A 131 -6.16 -14.41 16.89
N PRO A 132 -7.26 -14.30 17.66
CA PRO A 132 -7.25 -13.54 18.91
C PRO A 132 -6.20 -14.01 19.93
N ALA A 133 -5.68 -15.24 19.80
CA ALA A 133 -4.62 -15.74 20.65
C ALA A 133 -3.24 -15.11 20.36
N ASP A 134 -3.01 -14.68 19.11
CA ASP A 134 -1.74 -14.10 18.67
C ASP A 134 -1.55 -12.66 19.20
N ASN A 135 -2.63 -11.95 19.51
CA ASN A 135 -2.60 -10.57 20.05
C ASN A 135 -2.82 -10.52 21.58
N ARG A 136 -2.51 -11.61 22.30
CA ARG A 136 -2.57 -11.62 23.76
C ARG A 136 -1.30 -11.02 24.35
N PRO A 137 -1.36 -10.36 25.52
CA PRO A 137 -0.16 -9.90 26.22
C PRO A 137 0.84 -11.06 26.43
N GLY A 138 2.07 -10.89 25.93
CA GLY A 138 3.12 -11.90 26.04
C GLY A 138 3.04 -13.04 25.02
N ALA A 139 2.10 -13.01 24.07
CA ALA A 139 2.10 -13.95 22.95
C ALA A 139 3.35 -13.75 22.07
N PRO A 140 3.92 -14.83 21.49
CA PRO A 140 4.97 -14.70 20.49
C PRO A 140 4.47 -13.89 19.29
N LEU A 141 5.30 -12.98 18.78
CA LEU A 141 4.94 -12.14 17.64
C LEU A 141 4.67 -13.02 16.42
N ALA A 142 3.52 -12.83 15.77
CA ALA A 142 3.17 -13.56 14.56
C ALA A 142 3.35 -12.66 13.34
N ALA A 143 3.93 -13.20 12.25
CA ALA A 143 4.17 -12.47 11.02
C ALA A 143 3.51 -13.14 9.82
N ILE A 144 2.88 -12.33 8.96
CA ILE A 144 2.39 -12.73 7.64
C ILE A 144 3.17 -11.95 6.59
N LEU A 145 3.81 -12.66 5.67
CA LEU A 145 4.67 -12.04 4.65
C LEU A 145 3.87 -11.59 3.43
N SER A 146 4.28 -10.50 2.79
CA SER A 146 3.79 -10.21 1.44
C SER A 146 4.31 -11.27 0.45
N TYR A 147 3.51 -11.59 -0.57
CA TYR A 147 3.93 -12.53 -1.63
C TYR A 147 5.28 -12.14 -2.24
N ARG A 148 5.49 -10.83 -2.49
CA ARG A 148 6.74 -10.32 -3.08
C ARG A 148 7.92 -10.58 -2.15
N PHE A 149 7.79 -10.26 -0.85
CA PHE A 149 8.85 -10.49 0.14
C PHE A 149 9.20 -11.97 0.24
N TRP A 150 8.17 -12.80 0.34
CA TRP A 150 8.29 -14.25 0.39
C TRP A 150 9.04 -14.80 -0.83
N ASN A 151 8.61 -14.44 -2.05
CA ASN A 151 9.20 -14.91 -3.29
C ASN A 151 10.64 -14.42 -3.53
N ASN A 152 11.02 -13.26 -2.99
CA ASN A 152 12.34 -12.68 -3.19
C ASN A 152 13.35 -13.02 -2.08
N THR A 153 12.87 -13.52 -0.94
CA THR A 153 13.72 -13.83 0.23
C THR A 153 13.86 -15.33 0.46
N PHE A 154 12.86 -16.13 0.10
CA PHE A 154 12.88 -17.58 0.30
C PHE A 154 12.94 -18.28 -1.05
N GLU A 155 14.05 -18.99 -1.32
CA GLU A 155 14.44 -19.45 -2.67
C GLU A 155 13.47 -20.46 -3.32
N GLN A 156 12.53 -21.06 -2.58
CA GLN A 156 11.53 -21.98 -3.14
C GLN A 156 10.14 -21.89 -2.48
N GLY A 157 9.83 -20.77 -1.82
CA GLY A 157 8.52 -20.52 -1.22
C GLY A 157 8.09 -21.43 -0.05
N SER A 158 8.53 -22.68 0.05
CA SER A 158 7.90 -23.60 1.02
C SER A 158 8.47 -23.52 2.45
N GLU A 159 9.66 -22.95 2.66
CA GLU A 159 10.34 -22.99 3.98
C GLU A 159 10.07 -21.77 4.88
N ALA A 160 9.28 -20.80 4.42
CA ALA A 160 9.05 -19.59 5.21
C ALA A 160 8.15 -19.85 6.43
N ILE A 161 7.13 -20.70 6.30
CA ILE A 161 6.14 -20.93 7.37
C ILE A 161 6.77 -21.69 8.53
N GLY A 162 6.55 -21.23 9.76
CA GLY A 162 7.12 -21.78 10.98
C GLY A 162 8.54 -21.28 11.27
N THR A 163 9.17 -20.58 10.33
CA THR A 163 10.51 -20.02 10.50
C THR A 163 10.46 -18.77 11.37
N ALA A 164 11.44 -18.68 12.29
CA ALA A 164 11.63 -17.51 13.13
C ALA A 164 12.43 -16.43 12.39
N ILE A 165 11.90 -15.21 12.38
CA ILE A 165 12.57 -13.99 11.92
C ILE A 165 12.70 -13.04 13.10
N ARG A 166 13.60 -12.05 13.05
CA ARG A 166 13.64 -10.99 14.08
C ARG A 166 13.08 -9.70 13.49
N VAL A 167 12.12 -9.10 14.17
CA VAL A 167 11.54 -7.79 13.85
C VAL A 167 11.99 -6.82 14.93
N SER A 168 12.93 -5.93 14.60
CA SER A 168 13.53 -4.99 15.56
C SER A 168 13.99 -5.67 16.86
N ASP A 169 14.70 -6.80 16.69
CA ASP A 169 15.22 -7.65 17.77
C ASP A 169 14.18 -8.49 18.54
N VAL A 170 12.90 -8.39 18.19
CA VAL A 170 11.83 -9.25 18.72
C VAL A 170 11.67 -10.48 17.83
N PRO A 171 11.73 -11.71 18.38
CA PRO A 171 11.49 -12.92 17.59
C PRO A 171 10.02 -12.97 17.13
N ALA A 172 9.82 -13.16 15.83
CA ALA A 172 8.52 -13.34 15.21
C ALA A 172 8.48 -14.65 14.43
N THR A 173 7.36 -15.35 14.47
CA THR A 173 7.17 -16.58 13.69
C THR A 173 6.36 -16.27 12.45
N ILE A 174 6.83 -16.69 11.28
CA ILE A 174 6.06 -16.57 10.05
C ILE A 174 4.93 -17.60 10.07
N ILE A 175 3.69 -17.14 10.05
CA ILE A 175 2.50 -18.01 10.11
C ILE A 175 1.73 -18.07 8.79
N GLY A 176 1.99 -17.15 7.86
CA GLY A 176 1.28 -17.10 6.58
C GLY A 176 1.92 -16.20 5.53
N VAL A 177 1.38 -16.28 4.30
CA VAL A 177 1.76 -15.43 3.17
C VAL A 177 0.50 -14.84 2.55
N ALA A 178 0.50 -13.52 2.33
CA ALA A 178 -0.58 -12.80 1.68
C ALA A 178 -0.68 -13.12 0.18
N PRO A 179 -1.89 -13.01 -0.44
CA PRO A 179 -2.06 -13.32 -1.85
C PRO A 179 -1.27 -12.38 -2.77
N ARG A 180 -1.03 -12.86 -4.00
CA ARG A 180 -0.37 -12.07 -5.05
C ARG A 180 -1.17 -10.79 -5.32
N GLY A 181 -0.49 -9.65 -5.40
CA GLY A 181 -1.12 -8.35 -5.64
C GLY A 181 -1.71 -7.68 -4.39
N PHE A 182 -1.72 -8.34 -3.24
CA PHE A 182 -2.13 -7.68 -2.00
C PHE A 182 -0.99 -6.85 -1.41
N SER A 183 -1.19 -5.54 -1.39
CA SER A 183 -0.24 -4.56 -0.85
C SER A 183 -0.76 -3.84 0.40
N GLY A 184 -1.85 -4.32 1.01
CA GLY A 184 -2.44 -3.73 2.21
C GLY A 184 -3.47 -2.64 1.90
N THR A 185 -4.11 -2.11 2.95
CA THR A 185 -5.20 -1.12 2.81
C THR A 185 -4.75 0.33 2.76
N ARG A 186 -3.47 0.60 3.05
CA ARG A 186 -2.92 1.94 2.89
C ARG A 186 -2.56 2.11 1.41
N LEU A 187 -3.44 2.77 0.66
CA LEU A 187 -3.10 3.30 -0.66
C LEU A 187 -1.80 4.11 -0.52
N ALA A 188 -0.92 4.04 -1.52
CA ALA A 188 0.37 4.72 -1.61
C ALA A 188 0.28 6.27 -1.64
N ILE A 189 -0.77 6.86 -1.06
CA ILE A 189 -1.05 8.30 -1.07
C ILE A 189 -0.24 9.01 0.04
N SER A 190 0.16 8.32 1.13
CA SER A 190 1.07 8.91 2.12
C SER A 190 2.55 8.81 1.76
N GLU A 191 2.94 7.89 0.86
CA GLU A 191 4.31 7.81 0.34
C GLU A 191 4.70 9.06 -0.47
N ALA A 192 3.71 9.75 -1.06
CA ALA A 192 3.94 10.94 -1.87
C ALA A 192 4.24 12.22 -1.06
N ARG A 193 3.85 12.30 0.23
CA ARG A 193 4.07 13.50 1.05
C ARG A 193 5.36 13.47 1.85
N ASP A 194 5.80 12.31 2.35
CA ASP A 194 6.87 12.30 3.36
C ASP A 194 8.22 11.73 2.92
N ASN A 195 8.38 11.01 1.79
CA ASN A 195 9.68 10.31 1.58
C ASN A 195 10.14 10.06 0.13
N LEU A 196 9.88 10.97 -0.81
CA LEU A 196 10.43 10.83 -2.17
C LEU A 196 11.97 10.88 -2.22
N ALA A 197 12.64 11.49 -1.24
CA ALA A 197 14.10 11.49 -1.15
C ALA A 197 14.69 10.25 -0.44
N THR A 198 13.94 9.65 0.48
CA THR A 198 14.44 8.59 1.39
C THR A 198 14.08 7.18 0.90
N ALA A 199 12.89 7.01 0.29
CA ALA A 199 12.42 5.71 -0.20
C ALA A 199 13.28 5.17 -1.35
N ARG A 200 13.79 6.04 -2.23
CA ARG A 200 14.61 5.66 -3.39
C ARG A 200 16.05 5.25 -3.01
N ARG A 201 16.58 5.72 -1.87
CA ARG A 201 17.91 5.32 -1.38
C ARG A 201 17.91 3.99 -0.63
N ARG A 202 16.75 3.51 -0.14
CA ARG A 202 16.68 2.34 0.76
C ARG A 202 15.98 1.10 0.19
N GLY A 203 15.52 1.13 -1.07
CA GLY A 203 14.87 -0.05 -1.69
C GLY A 203 13.52 -0.44 -1.04
N LEU A 204 12.89 0.50 -0.33
CA LEU A 204 11.73 0.28 0.55
C LEU A 204 10.38 0.14 -0.19
N GLY A 205 10.34 0.15 -1.52
CA GLY A 205 9.09 0.15 -2.27
C GLY A 205 8.34 -1.19 -2.21
N GLY A 206 7.20 -1.23 -1.51
CA GLY A 206 6.15 -2.23 -1.69
C GLY A 206 6.24 -3.52 -0.87
N TRP A 207 6.99 -3.53 0.23
CA TRP A 207 7.17 -4.70 1.10
C TRP A 207 6.37 -4.59 2.38
N HIS A 208 5.05 -4.61 2.29
CA HIS A 208 4.20 -4.59 3.48
C HIS A 208 4.18 -5.98 4.12
N ASN A 209 5.05 -6.21 5.10
CA ASN A 209 4.99 -7.41 5.95
C ASN A 209 4.08 -7.12 7.15
N TYR A 210 3.20 -8.05 7.50
CA TYR A 210 2.16 -7.82 8.49
C TYR A 210 2.54 -8.50 9.81
N CYS A 211 2.42 -7.79 10.92
CA CYS A 211 2.65 -8.32 12.26
C CYS A 211 1.38 -8.13 13.11
N ALA A 212 1.10 -9.07 14.00
CA ALA A 212 0.04 -8.92 15.01
C ALA A 212 0.60 -9.34 16.37
#